data_AF-A0A965BAC5-F1
#
_entry.id   AF-A0A965BAC5-F1
#
_cell.length_a   1.000
_cell.length_b   1.000
_cell.length_c   1.000
_cell.angle_alpha   90.00
_cell.angle_beta   90.00
_cell.angle_gamma   90.00
#
_symmetry.space_group_name_H-M   'P 1'
#
loop_
_entity.id
_entity.type
_entity.pdbx_description
1 polymer ?
#
loop_
_entity_poly.entity_id
_entity_poly.type
_entity_poly.pdbx_seq_one_letter_code
_entity_poly.pdbx_strand_id
1 'polypeptide(L)' 'MGGQPRVDYGRAYYGDNLPRLKAVKRKYDPDNLFCFAQSIPL' A
#
# COMPACT_ATOMS: atom_id res chain seq x y z
N MET A 1 -4.46 -18.67 -15.54
CA MET A 1 -4.28 -17.88 -14.30
C MET A 1 -4.27 -16.40 -14.67
N GLY A 2 -5.45 -15.79 -14.82
CA GLY A 2 -5.57 -14.37 -15.14
C GLY A 2 -5.37 -13.55 -13.86
N GLY A 3 -4.19 -12.93 -13.71
CA GLY A 3 -3.97 -11.97 -12.63
C GLY A 3 -4.85 -10.75 -12.88
N GLN A 4 -5.91 -10.61 -12.08
CA GLN A 4 -6.68 -9.38 -12.00
C GLN A 4 -5.71 -8.19 -11.83
N PRO A 5 -5.86 -7.10 -12.60
CA PRO A 5 -5.13 -5.88 -12.28
C PRO A 5 -5.57 -5.52 -10.86
N ARG A 6 -4.62 -5.57 -9.91
CA ARG A 6 -4.86 -5.04 -8.57
C ARG A 6 -5.20 -3.58 -8.80
N VAL A 7 -6.49 -3.26 -8.81
CA VAL A 7 -6.98 -1.89 -8.88
C VAL A 7 -6.15 -1.14 -7.86
N ASP A 8 -5.47 -0.08 -8.28
CA ASP A 8 -4.58 0.71 -7.41
C ASP A 8 -5.46 1.53 -6.45
N TYR A 9 -6.16 0.81 -5.56
CA TYR A 9 -7.06 1.36 -4.54
C TYR A 9 -6.28 2.33 -3.64
N GLY A 10 -4.96 2.15 -3.55
CA GLY A 10 -4.09 3.02 -2.78
C GLY A 10 -4.26 4.47 -3.21
N ARG A 11 -4.28 4.76 -4.52
CA ARG A 11 -4.50 6.13 -5.00
C ARG A 11 -5.94 6.59 -4.83
N ALA A 12 -6.92 5.70 -5.02
CA ALA A 12 -8.33 6.04 -4.81
C ALA A 12 -8.66 6.38 -3.34
N TYR A 13 -7.97 5.72 -2.39
CA TYR A 13 -8.24 5.86 -0.96
C TYR A 13 -7.31 6.86 -0.25
N TYR A 14 -6.02 6.88 -0.60
CA TYR A 14 -5.02 7.75 0.02
C TYR A 14 -4.67 8.99 -0.81
N GLY A 15 -5.08 9.05 -2.07
CA GLY A 15 -4.77 10.17 -2.97
C GLY A 15 -3.26 10.41 -3.11
N ASP A 16 -2.90 11.68 -3.21
CA ASP A 16 -1.50 12.11 -3.38
C ASP A 16 -0.62 11.90 -2.14
N ASN A 17 -1.22 11.49 -1.01
CA ASN A 17 -0.46 11.13 0.19
C ASN A 17 0.16 9.73 0.11
N LEU A 18 -0.27 8.89 -0.83
CA LEU A 18 0.19 7.51 -0.96
C LEU A 18 1.73 7.38 -0.96
N PRO A 19 2.51 8.17 -1.74
CA PRO A 19 3.97 8.06 -1.74
C PRO A 19 4.60 8.33 -0.35
N ARG A 20 4.08 9.33 0.37
CA ARG A 20 4.57 9.67 1.72
C ARG A 20 4.25 8.56 2.72
N LEU A 21 3.06 7.98 2.63
CA LEU A 21 2.64 6.87 3.47
C LEU A 21 3.47 5.60 3.22
N LYS A 22 3.80 5.28 1.96
CA LYS A 22 4.72 4.18 1.63
C LYS A 22 6.11 4.40 2.25
N ALA A 23 6.63 5.63 2.21
CA ALA A 23 7.92 5.96 2.83
C ALA A 23 7.90 5.77 4.36
N VAL A 24 6.81 6.18 5.03
CA VAL A 24 6.62 5.95 6.47
C VAL A 24 6.52 4.45 6.77
N LYS A 25 5.70 3.70 6.02
CA LYS A 25 5.57 2.25 6.23
C LYS A 25 6.89 1.52 6.06
N ARG A 26 7.69 1.83 5.03
CA ARG A 26 9.03 1.24 4.86
C ARG A 26 9.98 1.54 6.02
N LYS A 27 9.86 2.71 6.66
CA LYS A 27 10.71 3.10 7.79
C LYS A 27 10.36 2.33 9.07
N TYR A 28 9.07 2.11 9.33
CA TYR A 28 8.59 1.59 10.60
C TYR A 28 8.08 0.13 10.55
N ASP A 29 7.74 -0.37 9.37
CA ASP A 29 7.25 -1.71 9.10
C ASP A 29 7.92 -2.31 7.84
N PRO A 30 9.26 -2.41 7.82
CA PRO A 30 10.01 -2.90 6.65
C PRO A 30 9.66 -4.36 6.29
N ASP A 31 9.27 -5.16 7.28
CA ASP A 31 8.92 -6.57 7.11
C ASP A 31 7.44 -6.78 6.77
N ASN A 32 6.67 -5.70 6.60
CA ASN A 32 5.24 -5.73 6.28
C ASN A 32 4.39 -6.51 7.31
N LEU A 33 4.76 -6.46 8.59
CA LEU A 33 4.04 -7.11 9.67
C LEU A 33 2.57 -6.66 9.71
N PHE A 34 2.29 -5.38 9.44
CA PHE A 34 0.93 -4.85 9.36
C PHE A 34 0.39 -4.96 7.93
N CYS A 35 -0.07 -6.16 7.56
CA CYS A 35 -0.65 -6.45 6.24
C CYS A 35 -2.10 -6.93 6.36
N PHE A 36 -3.01 -6.20 5.72
CA PHE A 36 -4.44 -6.51 5.64
C PHE A 36 -4.98 -6.04 4.28
N ALA A 37 -6.22 -6.37 3.92
CA ALA A 37 -6.75 -6.16 2.56
C ALA A 37 -6.60 -4.72 2.02
N GLN A 38 -6.56 -3.72 2.90
CA GLN A 38 -6.42 -2.31 2.56
C GLN A 38 -5.23 -1.64 3.28
N SER A 39 -4.19 -2.41 3.62
CA SER A 39 -2.98 -1.82 4.20
C SER A 39 -2.22 -1.00 3.14
N ILE A 40 -1.42 -0.01 3.59
CA ILE A 40 -0.52 0.71 2.69
C ILE A 40 0.44 -0.31 2.04
N PRO A 41 0.57 -0.38 0.71
CA PRO A 41 1.53 -1.28 0.07
C PRO A 41 2.97 -0.88 0.38
N LEU A 42 3.91 -1.85 0.41
CA LEU A 42 5.34 -1.53 0.42
C LEU A 42 5.88 -1.14 -0.96
#